data_AF-A0A2W1MYT5-F1
#
_entry.id   AF-A0A2W1MYT5-F1
#
_cell.length_a   1.000
_cell.length_b   1.000
_cell.length_c   1.000
_cell.angle_alpha   90.00
_cell.angle_beta   90.00
_cell.angle_gamma   90.00
#
_symmetry.space_group_name_H-M   'P 1'
#
loop_
_entity.id
_entity.type
_entity.pdbx_description
1 polymer ?
#
loop_
_entity_poly.entity_id
_entity_poly.type
_entity_poly.pdbx_seq_one_letter_code
_entity_poly.pdbx_strand_id
1 'polypeptide(L)'
;MPSLKLIKISFVFCLLALSLNGFSQGFQTSKYKKEYNPYFSFGKFERGVNSDILAKKLDRLEKKDKSSWSLQDSMQFAEITLLTNNVKLSQYYLNVLLKNHPKYIQIIHLHLLNAYIQYDFETIDRIIKNNYVRPKNTFDDFFIAILNAQKLKYLQGSNVENIFDFSQAELKENKKGSVAYQRNIITPLNSAKKVLEYFVMYIHKDDPIIGQCFNEMGLILEEHVSLNQAYIAYSIARIYDKKDKSILENVKRIKAKHVLQNYNTPNFRKYFPRIEYWRFDYEMLKEKIIFEKNDTIQKYIPKIINEEKELIHVPFPFDAFIPIGIFFLFLIIIIFTKTKKNK
;
A
#
# COMPACT_ATOMS: atom_id res chain seq x y z
N MET A 1 -43.63 -16.84 -61.11
CA MET A 1 -42.84 -15.89 -60.30
C MET A 1 -42.44 -16.51 -58.95
N PRO A 2 -41.30 -17.23 -58.86
CA PRO A 2 -40.75 -17.68 -57.59
C PRO A 2 -39.38 -17.01 -57.39
N SER A 3 -39.29 -15.79 -56.87
CA SER A 3 -37.96 -15.15 -56.81
C SER A 3 -37.66 -14.19 -55.66
N LEU A 4 -38.58 -13.87 -54.75
CA LEU A 4 -38.23 -13.05 -53.58
C LEU A 4 -38.09 -13.82 -52.26
N LYS A 5 -38.80 -14.94 -52.08
CA LYS A 5 -38.73 -15.70 -50.81
C LYS A 5 -37.45 -16.54 -50.69
N LEU A 6 -36.97 -17.12 -51.79
CA LEU A 6 -35.75 -17.94 -51.82
C LEU A 6 -34.47 -17.10 -51.61
N ILE A 7 -34.42 -15.88 -52.16
CA ILE A 7 -33.28 -14.97 -51.99
C ILE A 7 -33.13 -14.55 -50.52
N LYS A 8 -34.24 -14.32 -49.80
CA LYS A 8 -34.21 -13.94 -48.38
C LYS A 8 -33.67 -15.07 -47.49
N ILE A 9 -34.01 -16.33 -47.78
CA ILE A 9 -33.54 -17.48 -47.00
C ILE A 9 -32.03 -17.70 -47.21
N SER A 10 -31.55 -17.57 -48.45
CA SER A 10 -30.12 -17.68 -48.76
C SER A 10 -29.29 -16.56 -48.10
N PHE A 11 -29.81 -15.33 -48.06
CA PHE A 11 -29.11 -14.21 -47.44
C PHE A 11 -29.01 -14.35 -45.91
N VAL A 12 -30.05 -14.87 -45.27
CA VAL A 12 -30.04 -15.16 -43.82
C VAL A 12 -29.06 -16.29 -43.49
N PHE A 13 -28.98 -17.33 -44.33
CA PHE A 13 -28.00 -18.40 -44.16
C PHE A 13 -26.55 -17.93 -44.36
N CYS A 14 -26.29 -17.03 -45.31
CA CYS A 14 -24.97 -16.42 -45.48
C CYS A 14 -24.58 -15.52 -44.30
N LEU A 15 -25.52 -14.73 -43.75
CA LEU A 15 -25.27 -13.92 -42.55
C LEU A 15 -25.00 -14.79 -41.32
N LEU A 16 -25.72 -15.91 -41.16
CA LEU A 16 -25.46 -16.88 -40.10
C LEU A 16 -24.11 -17.59 -40.27
N ALA A 17 -23.76 -18.01 -41.48
CA ALA A 17 -22.46 -18.63 -41.78
C ALA A 17 -21.29 -17.66 -41.55
N LEU A 18 -21.45 -16.37 -41.90
CA LEU A 18 -20.44 -15.34 -41.63
C LEU A 18 -20.31 -15.04 -40.13
N SER A 19 -21.41 -15.09 -39.36
CA SER A 19 -21.38 -14.93 -37.91
C SER A 19 -20.69 -16.10 -37.18
N LEU A 20 -20.81 -17.34 -37.70
CA LEU A 20 -20.17 -18.53 -37.14
C LEU A 20 -18.66 -18.59 -37.43
N ASN A 21 -18.21 -18.10 -38.58
CA ASN A 21 -16.78 -17.99 -38.88
C ASN A 21 -16.07 -16.90 -38.07
N GLY A 22 -16.81 -15.89 -37.54
CA GLY A 22 -16.27 -14.90 -36.62
C GLY A 22 -15.91 -15.45 -35.24
N PHE A 23 -16.50 -16.58 -34.83
CA PHE A 23 -16.21 -17.25 -33.55
C PHE A 23 -15.12 -18.33 -33.66
N SER A 24 -14.63 -18.62 -34.87
CA SER A 24 -13.56 -19.58 -35.14
C SER A 24 -12.19 -18.90 -35.34
N GLN A 25 -11.99 -17.67 -34.85
CA GLN A 25 -10.64 -17.26 -34.49
C GLN A 25 -10.24 -18.13 -33.30
N GLY A 26 -9.60 -19.25 -33.60
CA GLY A 26 -9.08 -20.17 -32.60
C GLY A 26 -8.40 -19.34 -31.53
N PHE A 27 -8.96 -19.35 -30.33
CA PHE A 27 -8.28 -18.83 -29.16
C PHE A 27 -6.96 -19.59 -29.11
N GLN A 28 -5.89 -18.97 -29.61
CA GLN A 28 -4.54 -19.43 -29.35
C GLN A 28 -4.39 -19.31 -27.83
N THR A 29 -4.77 -20.38 -27.14
CA THR A 29 -4.47 -20.56 -25.74
C THR A 29 -2.96 -20.49 -25.66
N SER A 30 -2.45 -19.37 -25.16
CA SER A 30 -1.03 -19.17 -24.93
C SER A 30 -0.42 -20.47 -24.38
N LYS A 31 0.65 -20.97 -25.01
CA LYS A 31 1.39 -22.16 -24.57
C LYS A 31 1.75 -22.08 -23.08
N TYR A 32 1.89 -20.86 -22.58
CA TYR A 32 2.22 -20.56 -21.20
C TYR A 32 0.98 -20.54 -20.31
N LYS A 33 1.08 -21.24 -19.16
CA LYS A 33 0.05 -21.28 -18.12
C LYS A 33 0.28 -20.18 -17.07
N LYS A 34 -0.77 -19.80 -16.34
CA LYS A 34 -0.65 -18.92 -15.18
C LYS A 34 -0.21 -19.76 -13.97
N GLU A 35 0.75 -19.24 -13.20
CA GLU A 35 1.08 -19.82 -11.90
C GLU A 35 -0.04 -19.47 -10.90
N TYR A 36 -0.59 -20.47 -10.23
CA TYR A 36 -1.57 -20.26 -9.17
C TYR A 36 -0.86 -20.07 -7.82
N ASN A 37 -1.17 -18.98 -7.12
CA ASN A 37 -0.68 -18.72 -5.78
C ASN A 37 -1.73 -17.94 -4.95
N PRO A 38 -2.36 -18.57 -3.94
CA PRO A 38 -3.33 -17.90 -3.08
C PRO A 38 -2.70 -17.21 -1.86
N TYR A 39 -1.43 -17.47 -1.55
CA TYR A 39 -0.86 -17.09 -0.26
C TYR A 39 -0.32 -15.66 -0.21
N PHE A 40 0.17 -15.15 -1.34
CA PHE A 40 0.81 -13.84 -1.40
C PHE A 40 0.70 -13.24 -2.79
N SER A 41 0.44 -11.93 -2.88
CA SER A 41 0.58 -11.19 -4.12
C SER A 41 0.96 -9.74 -3.88
N PHE A 42 1.81 -9.21 -4.75
CA PHE A 42 2.01 -7.77 -4.85
C PHE A 42 0.78 -7.11 -5.47
N GLY A 43 0.38 -5.98 -4.87
CA GLY A 43 -0.57 -5.06 -5.46
C GLY A 43 0.10 -4.16 -6.50
N LYS A 44 -0.64 -3.16 -6.96
CA LYS A 44 -0.05 -2.04 -7.70
C LYS A 44 0.62 -1.11 -6.68
N PHE A 45 1.90 -0.82 -6.87
CA PHE A 45 2.63 0.13 -6.04
C PHE A 45 2.20 1.55 -6.39
N GLU A 46 1.88 2.33 -5.36
CA GLU A 46 1.68 3.76 -5.45
C GLU A 46 3.05 4.46 -5.34
N ARG A 47 3.28 5.45 -6.21
CA ARG A 47 4.55 6.17 -6.28
C ARG A 47 4.25 7.66 -6.35
N GLY A 48 4.66 8.37 -5.31
CA GLY A 48 4.44 9.80 -5.13
C GLY A 48 3.11 10.08 -4.43
N VAL A 49 3.04 11.25 -3.80
CA VAL A 49 1.80 11.76 -3.21
C VAL A 49 1.16 12.74 -4.18
N ASN A 50 -0.17 12.74 -4.29
CA ASN A 50 -0.86 13.68 -5.16
C ASN A 50 -0.79 15.11 -4.56
N SER A 51 0.02 15.98 -5.19
CA SER A 51 0.25 17.36 -4.78
C SER A 51 -1.03 18.19 -4.72
N ASP A 52 -1.93 18.03 -5.67
CA ASP A 52 -3.20 18.78 -5.69
C ASP A 52 -4.08 18.41 -4.50
N ILE A 53 -4.04 17.14 -4.07
CA ILE A 53 -4.75 16.68 -2.88
C ILE A 53 -4.11 17.28 -1.63
N LEU A 54 -2.78 17.32 -1.54
CA LEU A 54 -2.09 17.94 -0.40
C LEU A 54 -2.34 19.46 -0.34
N ALA A 55 -2.24 20.15 -1.47
CA ALA A 55 -2.51 21.58 -1.58
C ALA A 55 -3.95 21.90 -1.17
N LYS A 56 -4.95 21.18 -1.69
CA LYS A 56 -6.35 21.38 -1.28
C LYS A 56 -6.58 21.11 0.21
N LYS A 57 -5.89 20.12 0.77
CA LYS A 57 -5.93 19.83 2.21
C LYS A 57 -5.32 20.97 3.03
N LEU A 58 -4.19 21.51 2.59
CA LEU A 58 -3.51 22.63 3.24
C LEU A 58 -4.36 23.90 3.14
N ASP A 59 -4.82 24.27 1.94
CA ASP A 59 -5.69 25.42 1.70
C ASP A 59 -7.00 25.34 2.54
N ARG A 60 -7.52 24.13 2.78
CA ARG A 60 -8.69 23.92 3.66
C ARG A 60 -8.36 24.19 5.14
N LEU A 61 -7.17 23.81 5.58
CA LEU A 61 -6.72 24.05 6.96
C LEU A 61 -6.41 25.53 7.19
N GLU A 62 -5.78 26.18 6.22
CA GLU A 62 -5.46 27.62 6.26
C GLU A 62 -6.70 28.51 6.30
N LYS A 63 -7.82 28.07 5.71
CA LYS A 63 -9.11 28.78 5.79
C LYS A 63 -9.75 28.77 7.18
N LYS A 64 -9.33 27.86 8.06
CA LYS A 64 -9.82 27.80 9.45
C LYS A 64 -8.91 28.66 10.32
N ASP A 65 -9.49 29.42 11.24
CA ASP A 65 -8.70 30.07 12.28
C ASP A 65 -7.93 29.01 13.09
N LYS A 66 -6.62 29.24 13.30
CA LYS A 66 -5.74 28.33 14.06
C LYS A 66 -6.25 28.14 15.49
N SER A 67 -6.99 29.11 16.02
CA SER A 67 -7.62 29.00 17.34
C SER A 67 -8.70 27.92 17.43
N SER A 68 -9.34 27.60 16.30
CA SER A 68 -10.42 26.62 16.19
C SER A 68 -9.97 25.27 15.64
N TRP A 69 -8.66 25.03 15.53
CA TRP A 69 -8.15 23.77 15.01
C TRP A 69 -8.42 22.62 15.99
N SER A 70 -9.00 21.55 15.45
CA SER A 70 -9.09 20.28 16.18
C SER A 70 -7.73 19.59 16.28
N LEU A 71 -7.65 18.55 17.13
CA LEU A 71 -6.49 17.66 17.17
C LEU A 71 -6.20 17.06 15.79
N GLN A 72 -7.26 16.66 15.06
CA GLN A 72 -7.17 16.09 13.73
C GLN A 72 -6.64 17.09 12.70
N ASP A 73 -7.09 18.35 12.76
CA ASP A 73 -6.59 19.43 11.89
C ASP A 73 -5.08 19.64 12.14
N SER A 74 -4.67 19.69 13.40
CA SER A 74 -3.26 19.83 13.80
C SER A 74 -2.40 18.65 13.35
N MET A 75 -2.90 17.42 13.46
CA MET A 75 -2.23 16.22 12.95
C MET A 75 -2.08 16.23 11.44
N GLN A 76 -3.14 16.58 10.73
CA GLN A 76 -3.11 16.66 9.28
C GLN A 76 -2.15 17.75 8.80
N PHE A 77 -2.12 18.89 9.48
CA PHE A 77 -1.15 19.94 9.20
C PHE A 77 0.28 19.47 9.47
N ALA A 78 0.54 18.83 10.61
CA ALA A 78 1.86 18.30 10.94
C ALA A 78 2.35 17.25 9.91
N GLU A 79 1.45 16.41 9.43
CA GLU A 79 1.69 15.42 8.38
C GLU A 79 2.06 16.11 7.05
N ILE A 80 1.25 17.06 6.58
CA ILE A 80 1.52 17.80 5.32
C ILE A 80 2.83 18.59 5.40
N THR A 81 3.09 19.20 6.55
CA THR A 81 4.31 19.98 6.80
C THR A 81 5.55 19.08 6.81
N LEU A 82 5.42 17.86 7.33
CA LEU A 82 6.49 16.87 7.29
C LEU A 82 6.67 16.31 5.88
N LEU A 83 5.57 16.05 5.17
CA LEU A 83 5.52 15.73 3.75
C LEU A 83 6.03 16.85 2.85
N THR A 84 6.45 18.00 3.38
CA THR A 84 7.08 19.11 2.63
C THR A 84 8.46 19.45 3.22
N ASN A 85 8.99 18.55 4.06
CA ASN A 85 10.28 18.64 4.73
C ASN A 85 10.46 19.88 5.66
N ASN A 86 9.37 20.43 6.19
CA ASN A 86 9.45 21.40 7.27
C ASN A 86 9.38 20.69 8.64
N VAL A 87 10.42 19.91 8.94
CA VAL A 87 10.50 19.05 10.13
C VAL A 87 10.29 19.84 11.43
N LYS A 88 10.88 21.04 11.56
CA LYS A 88 10.76 21.87 12.77
C LYS A 88 9.31 22.28 13.04
N LEU A 89 8.58 22.71 12.01
CA LEU A 89 7.19 23.12 12.16
C LEU A 89 6.31 21.90 12.47
N SER A 90 6.53 20.77 11.80
CA SER A 90 5.82 19.53 12.13
C SER A 90 6.05 19.09 13.58
N GLN A 91 7.30 19.13 14.08
CA GLN A 91 7.65 18.80 15.47
C GLN A 91 6.94 19.69 16.49
N TYR A 92 6.79 20.99 16.22
CA TYR A 92 6.04 21.89 17.09
C TYR A 92 4.61 21.39 17.31
N TYR A 93 3.91 21.02 16.24
CA TYR A 93 2.56 20.48 16.34
C TYR A 93 2.57 19.08 16.99
N LEU A 94 3.54 18.22 16.67
CA LEU A 94 3.66 16.86 17.22
C LEU A 94 3.89 16.81 18.73
N ASN A 95 4.68 17.74 19.29
CA ASN A 95 5.00 17.78 20.71
C ASN A 95 3.76 18.06 21.59
N VAL A 96 2.70 18.62 20.99
CA VAL A 96 1.42 18.90 21.65
C VAL A 96 0.44 17.73 21.51
N LEU A 97 0.69 16.78 20.59
CA LEU A 97 -0.23 15.68 20.32
C LEU A 97 -0.14 14.55 21.35
N LEU A 98 -1.28 13.91 21.59
CA LEU A 98 -1.37 12.72 22.42
C LEU A 98 -0.68 11.52 21.73
N LYS A 99 0.36 10.96 22.37
CA LYS A 99 1.07 9.75 21.92
C LYS A 99 0.15 8.55 21.64
N ASN A 100 -1.05 8.54 22.21
CA ASN A 100 -2.02 7.46 22.09
C ASN A 100 -2.89 7.54 20.83
N HIS A 101 -2.78 8.61 20.02
CA HIS A 101 -3.60 8.74 18.82
C HIS A 101 -3.08 7.81 17.69
N PRO A 102 -3.93 7.03 17.01
CA PRO A 102 -3.48 6.07 15.96
C PRO A 102 -2.64 6.68 14.83
N LYS A 103 -2.92 7.95 14.47
CA LYS A 103 -2.13 8.67 13.46
C LYS A 103 -0.74 9.10 13.94
N TYR A 104 -0.49 9.15 15.24
CA TYR A 104 0.80 9.55 15.78
C TYR A 104 1.92 8.66 15.23
N ILE A 105 1.73 7.33 15.25
CA ILE A 105 2.69 6.37 14.71
C ILE A 105 2.97 6.60 13.23
N GLN A 106 1.93 6.88 12.43
CA GLN A 106 2.11 7.16 10.99
C GLN A 106 2.97 8.41 10.76
N ILE A 107 2.79 9.45 11.57
CA ILE A 107 3.59 10.67 11.49
C ILE A 107 5.03 10.41 11.97
N ILE A 108 5.22 9.57 12.99
CA ILE A 108 6.56 9.15 13.43
C ILE A 108 7.29 8.37 12.33
N HIS A 109 6.63 7.45 11.63
CA HIS A 109 7.21 6.76 10.46
C HIS A 109 7.63 7.75 9.37
N LEU A 110 6.80 8.76 9.10
CA LEU A 110 7.13 9.79 8.12
C LEU A 110 8.34 10.63 8.56
N HIS A 111 8.47 10.90 9.85
CA HIS A 111 9.61 11.64 10.41
C HIS A 111 10.89 10.85 10.26
N LEU A 112 10.86 9.56 10.60
CA LEU A 112 11.98 8.64 10.39
C LEU A 112 12.35 8.53 8.91
N LEU A 113 11.37 8.51 8.02
CA LEU A 113 11.61 8.47 6.58
C LEU A 113 12.29 9.75 6.07
N ASN A 114 11.88 10.93 6.55
CA ASN A 114 12.58 12.17 6.21
C ASN A 114 14.02 12.16 6.72
N ALA A 115 14.23 11.71 7.95
CA ALA A 115 15.57 11.56 8.52
C ALA A 115 16.41 10.56 7.71
N TYR A 116 15.82 9.46 7.24
CA TYR A 116 16.45 8.49 6.33
C TYR A 116 16.90 9.13 5.02
N ILE A 117 16.02 9.93 4.38
CA ILE A 117 16.32 10.62 3.12
C ILE A 117 17.45 11.64 3.30
N GLN A 118 17.53 12.26 4.49
CA GLN A 118 18.53 13.27 4.85
C GLN A 118 19.82 12.71 5.47
N TYR A 119 19.89 11.40 5.71
CA TYR A 119 21.00 10.77 6.45
C TYR A 119 21.16 11.31 7.89
N ASP A 120 20.08 11.75 8.52
CA ASP A 120 20.06 12.18 9.94
C ASP A 120 19.86 10.98 10.88
N PHE A 121 20.95 10.23 11.08
CA PHE A 121 20.93 9.02 11.90
C PHE A 121 20.77 9.29 13.41
N GLU A 122 21.14 10.48 13.88
CA GLU A 122 20.96 10.86 15.28
C GLU A 122 19.47 10.99 15.61
N THR A 123 18.71 11.66 14.73
CA THR A 123 17.25 11.75 14.88
C THR A 123 16.61 10.38 14.82
N ILE A 124 17.05 9.50 13.90
CA ILE A 124 16.57 8.12 13.81
C ILE A 124 16.77 7.38 15.14
N ASP A 125 17.99 7.35 15.66
CA ASP A 125 18.32 6.63 16.90
C ASP A 125 17.48 7.13 18.08
N ARG A 126 17.35 8.46 18.22
CA ARG A 126 16.57 9.10 19.27
C ARG A 126 15.08 8.74 19.19
N ILE A 127 14.49 8.78 17.99
CA ILE A 127 13.06 8.47 17.81
C ILE A 127 12.80 6.98 18.07
N ILE A 128 13.65 6.09 17.54
CA ILE A 128 13.52 4.64 17.74
C ILE A 128 13.55 4.30 19.23
N LYS A 129 14.54 4.82 19.97
CA LYS A 129 14.71 4.56 21.40
C LYS A 129 13.49 4.95 22.24
N ASN A 130 12.79 6.02 21.85
CA ASN A 130 11.73 6.62 22.65
C ASN A 130 10.31 6.13 22.29
N ASN A 131 10.11 5.56 21.10
CA ASN A 131 8.75 5.29 20.57
C ASN A 131 8.48 3.83 20.21
N TYR A 132 9.50 2.97 20.12
CA TYR A 132 9.32 1.62 19.59
C TYR A 132 9.58 0.53 20.63
N VAL A 133 8.60 -0.35 20.76
CA VAL A 133 8.79 -1.73 21.26
C VAL A 133 9.14 -2.59 20.05
N ARG A 134 9.96 -3.63 20.20
CA ARG A 134 10.47 -4.46 19.08
C ARG A 134 9.76 -5.82 18.95
N PRO A 135 8.48 -5.89 18.58
CA PRO A 135 7.87 -7.16 18.22
C PRO A 135 8.43 -7.61 16.87
N LYS A 136 8.98 -8.83 16.83
CA LYS A 136 9.55 -9.43 15.60
C LYS A 136 8.48 -9.63 14.51
N ASN A 137 8.91 -9.60 13.25
CA ASN A 137 8.07 -9.86 12.06
C ASN A 137 6.92 -8.86 11.84
N THR A 138 7.02 -7.67 12.44
CA THR A 138 6.03 -6.60 12.32
C THR A 138 6.49 -5.52 11.34
N PHE A 139 5.57 -4.61 10.97
CA PHE A 139 5.92 -3.44 10.16
C PHE A 139 7.13 -2.69 10.76
N ASP A 140 7.11 -2.44 12.07
CA ASP A 140 8.15 -1.66 12.74
C ASP A 140 9.51 -2.36 12.73
N ASP A 141 9.52 -3.68 12.87
CA ASP A 141 10.74 -4.49 12.81
C ASP A 141 11.45 -4.33 11.45
N PHE A 142 10.71 -4.54 10.36
CA PHE A 142 11.23 -4.38 9.00
C PHE A 142 11.56 -2.91 8.66
N PHE A 143 10.77 -1.96 9.16
CA PHE A 143 11.03 -0.53 8.98
C PHE A 143 12.36 -0.14 9.62
N ILE A 144 12.57 -0.52 10.89
CA ILE A 144 13.81 -0.26 11.63
C ILE A 144 15.00 -0.98 11.00
N ALA A 145 14.83 -2.20 10.50
CA ALA A 145 15.89 -2.93 9.79
C ALA A 145 16.43 -2.15 8.58
N ILE A 146 15.54 -1.55 7.78
CA ILE A 146 15.94 -0.68 6.65
C ILE A 146 16.72 0.54 7.13
N LEU A 147 16.25 1.21 8.19
CA LEU A 147 16.93 2.39 8.74
C LEU A 147 18.35 2.05 9.22
N ASN A 148 18.49 0.92 9.94
CA ASN A 148 19.78 0.44 10.44
C ASN A 148 20.71 0.04 9.29
N ALA A 149 20.20 -0.61 8.25
CA ALA A 149 21.00 -0.98 7.08
C ALA A 149 21.53 0.25 6.35
N GLN A 150 20.73 1.31 6.21
CA GLN A 150 21.19 2.55 5.61
C GLN A 150 22.27 3.24 6.45
N LYS A 151 22.12 3.24 7.78
CA LYS A 151 23.15 3.75 8.69
C LYS A 151 24.46 2.97 8.54
N LEU A 152 24.39 1.64 8.57
CA LEU A 152 25.55 0.77 8.42
C LEU A 152 26.26 1.01 7.09
N LYS A 153 25.50 1.04 6.00
CA LYS A 153 26.03 1.36 4.66
C LYS A 153 26.74 2.72 4.64
N TYR A 154 26.14 3.74 5.24
CA TYR A 154 26.73 5.08 5.28
C TYR A 154 28.06 5.08 6.07
N LEU A 155 28.11 4.38 7.20
CA LEU A 155 29.29 4.33 8.06
C LEU A 155 30.41 3.45 7.51
N GLN A 156 30.07 2.33 6.87
CA GLN A 156 31.03 1.32 6.42
C GLN A 156 31.41 1.45 4.94
N GLY A 157 30.62 2.18 4.15
CA GLY A 157 30.86 2.37 2.71
C GLY A 157 30.62 1.13 1.84
N SER A 158 30.22 0.00 2.43
CA SER A 158 29.94 -1.26 1.75
C SER A 158 28.43 -1.49 1.58
N ASN A 159 28.07 -2.36 0.63
CA ASN A 159 26.72 -2.86 0.54
C ASN A 159 26.39 -3.70 1.78
N VAL A 160 25.17 -3.55 2.28
CA VAL A 160 24.66 -4.32 3.42
C VAL A 160 23.82 -5.45 2.85
N GLU A 161 24.14 -6.67 3.23
CA GLU A 161 23.39 -7.88 2.90
C GLU A 161 22.60 -8.36 4.12
N ASN A 162 21.56 -9.16 3.89
CA ASN A 162 20.70 -9.76 4.92
C ASN A 162 20.04 -8.70 5.82
N ILE A 163 19.42 -7.70 5.19
CA ILE A 163 18.71 -6.63 5.88
C ILE A 163 17.49 -7.20 6.62
N PHE A 164 16.77 -8.10 5.98
CA PHE A 164 15.60 -8.76 6.53
C PHE A 164 15.96 -10.14 7.09
N ASP A 165 15.60 -10.39 8.35
CA ASP A 165 15.73 -11.70 8.98
C ASP A 165 14.54 -12.60 8.62
N PHE A 166 14.74 -13.45 7.61
CA PHE A 166 13.80 -14.52 7.25
C PHE A 166 14.28 -15.91 7.71
N SER A 167 15.17 -16.01 8.69
CA SER A 167 15.72 -17.29 9.18
C SER A 167 14.65 -18.33 9.53
N GLN A 168 13.48 -17.87 9.99
CA GLN A 168 12.36 -18.75 10.32
C GLN A 168 11.72 -19.43 9.10
N ALA A 169 11.99 -18.98 7.87
CA ALA A 169 11.44 -19.55 6.64
C ALA A 169 12.03 -20.94 6.31
N GLU A 170 13.26 -21.22 6.74
CA GLU A 170 13.97 -22.48 6.47
C GLU A 170 13.51 -23.66 7.36
N LEU A 171 12.65 -23.39 8.35
CA LEU A 171 12.17 -24.42 9.27
C LEU A 171 11.35 -25.51 8.54
N LYS A 172 11.67 -26.78 8.82
CA LYS A 172 11.03 -27.96 8.18
C LYS A 172 9.50 -28.02 8.35
N GLU A 173 8.96 -27.37 9.38
CA GLU A 173 7.52 -27.28 9.68
C GLU A 173 6.74 -26.34 8.74
N ASN A 174 7.44 -25.54 7.93
CA ASN A 174 6.86 -24.57 7.01
C ASN A 174 6.29 -25.21 5.72
N LYS A 175 5.42 -26.20 5.87
CA LYS A 175 4.68 -26.79 4.76
C LYS A 175 3.57 -25.84 4.30
N LYS A 176 3.41 -25.63 2.99
CA LYS A 176 2.36 -24.77 2.42
C LYS A 176 0.98 -25.08 3.02
N GLY A 177 0.31 -24.05 3.52
CA GLY A 177 -1.00 -24.16 4.20
C GLY A 177 -0.95 -24.44 5.70
N SER A 178 0.22 -24.70 6.29
CA SER A 178 0.35 -24.86 7.75
C SER A 178 0.29 -23.52 8.49
N VAL A 179 -0.04 -23.56 9.78
CA VAL A 179 0.04 -22.39 10.66
C VAL A 179 1.46 -21.85 10.73
N ALA A 180 2.47 -22.73 10.75
CA ALA A 180 3.87 -22.33 10.73
C ALA A 180 4.23 -21.61 9.42
N TYR A 181 3.78 -22.09 8.25
CA TYR A 181 3.97 -21.41 6.97
C TYR A 181 3.36 -20.01 6.96
N GLN A 182 2.13 -19.88 7.47
CA GLN A 182 1.48 -18.58 7.58
C GLN A 182 2.26 -17.64 8.52
N ARG A 183 2.66 -18.12 9.69
CA ARG A 183 3.35 -17.33 10.72
C ARG A 183 4.77 -16.95 10.35
N ASN A 184 5.53 -17.87 9.77
CA ASN A 184 6.98 -17.75 9.58
C ASN A 184 7.36 -17.25 8.17
N ILE A 185 6.45 -17.34 7.19
CA ILE A 185 6.71 -16.93 5.80
C ILE A 185 5.74 -15.84 5.37
N ILE A 186 4.43 -16.12 5.39
CA ILE A 186 3.44 -15.20 4.79
C ILE A 186 3.26 -13.92 5.60
N THR A 187 3.16 -14.01 6.92
CA THR A 187 3.02 -12.82 7.79
C THR A 187 4.23 -11.90 7.69
N PRO A 188 5.48 -12.39 7.81
CA PRO A 188 6.69 -11.58 7.58
C PRO A 188 6.72 -10.94 6.19
N LEU A 189 6.43 -11.70 5.13
CA LEU A 189 6.36 -11.17 3.76
C LEU A 189 5.32 -10.05 3.61
N ASN A 190 4.16 -10.16 4.25
CA ASN A 190 3.14 -9.12 4.22
C ASN A 190 3.57 -7.87 5.01
N SER A 191 4.27 -8.03 6.14
CA SER A 191 4.85 -6.91 6.88
C SER A 191 5.93 -6.20 6.05
N ALA A 192 6.88 -6.95 5.49
CA ALA A 192 7.93 -6.44 4.62
C ALA A 192 7.35 -5.74 3.38
N LYS A 193 6.33 -6.33 2.75
CA LYS A 193 5.59 -5.73 1.63
C LYS A 193 5.05 -4.34 2.00
N LYS A 194 4.34 -4.22 3.12
CA LYS A 194 3.75 -2.95 3.56
C LYS A 194 4.82 -1.88 3.81
N VAL A 195 5.93 -2.26 4.43
CA VAL A 195 7.07 -1.35 4.64
C VAL A 195 7.64 -0.90 3.31
N LEU A 196 7.93 -1.83 2.40
CA LEU A 196 8.48 -1.48 1.09
C LEU A 196 7.52 -0.65 0.24
N GLU A 197 6.22 -0.93 0.27
CA GLU A 197 5.20 -0.08 -0.35
C GLU A 197 5.25 1.35 0.21
N TYR A 198 5.42 1.50 1.53
CA TYR A 198 5.58 2.80 2.17
C TYR A 198 6.85 3.52 1.69
N PHE A 199 8.02 2.87 1.66
CA PHE A 199 9.25 3.48 1.15
C PHE A 199 9.16 3.85 -0.34
N VAL A 200 8.62 2.96 -1.17
CA VAL A 200 8.44 3.16 -2.63
C VAL A 200 7.56 4.38 -2.93
N MET A 201 6.57 4.64 -2.07
CA MET A 201 5.66 5.77 -2.21
C MET A 201 6.38 7.12 -2.14
N TYR A 202 7.52 7.21 -1.45
CA TYR A 202 8.23 8.47 -1.21
C TYR A 202 9.63 8.51 -1.82
N ILE A 203 10.30 7.36 -1.99
CA ILE A 203 11.66 7.30 -2.51
C ILE A 203 11.61 6.83 -3.97
N HIS A 204 11.96 7.75 -4.86
CA HIS A 204 11.84 7.53 -6.30
C HIS A 204 13.18 7.36 -7.02
N LYS A 205 14.26 7.77 -6.35
CA LYS A 205 15.64 7.65 -6.83
C LYS A 205 16.19 6.24 -6.58
N ASP A 206 17.30 5.95 -7.25
CA ASP A 206 18.07 4.73 -7.01
C ASP A 206 18.47 4.67 -5.51
N ASP A 207 18.18 3.52 -4.88
CA ASP A 207 18.43 3.28 -3.46
C ASP A 207 18.80 1.80 -3.25
N PRO A 208 20.09 1.48 -3.10
CA PRO A 208 20.52 0.09 -3.00
C PRO A 208 20.01 -0.65 -1.76
N ILE A 209 19.64 0.03 -0.68
CA ILE A 209 19.05 -0.62 0.50
C ILE A 209 17.65 -1.12 0.16
N ILE A 210 16.82 -0.27 -0.45
CA ILE A 210 15.50 -0.69 -0.95
C ILE A 210 15.66 -1.79 -2.01
N GLY A 211 16.63 -1.63 -2.92
CA GLY A 211 16.97 -2.63 -3.93
C GLY A 211 17.26 -4.00 -3.31
N GLN A 212 18.12 -4.03 -2.30
CA GLN A 212 18.51 -5.25 -1.59
C GLN A 212 17.34 -5.87 -0.81
N CYS A 213 16.50 -5.08 -0.15
CA CYS A 213 15.31 -5.61 0.55
C CYS A 213 14.33 -6.33 -0.41
N PHE A 214 14.10 -5.77 -1.60
CA PHE A 214 13.30 -6.45 -2.63
C PHE A 214 14.00 -7.71 -3.17
N ASN A 215 15.33 -7.72 -3.25
CA ASN A 215 16.11 -8.89 -3.66
C ASN A 215 15.96 -10.04 -2.64
N GLU A 216 16.13 -9.75 -1.35
CA GLU A 216 15.95 -10.71 -0.25
C GLU A 216 14.53 -11.26 -0.20
N MET A 217 13.54 -10.38 -0.32
CA MET A 217 12.14 -10.79 -0.43
C MET A 217 11.89 -11.67 -1.66
N GLY A 218 12.56 -11.39 -2.78
CA GLY A 218 12.53 -12.20 -3.99
C GLY A 218 13.05 -13.62 -3.77
N LEU A 219 14.13 -13.81 -3.00
CA LEU A 219 14.68 -15.12 -2.67
C LEU A 219 13.67 -15.99 -1.91
N ILE A 220 13.07 -15.44 -0.86
CA ILE A 220 12.05 -16.13 -0.06
C ILE A 220 10.81 -16.46 -0.90
N LEU A 221 10.39 -15.54 -1.78
CA LEU A 221 9.27 -15.78 -2.68
C LEU A 221 9.57 -16.88 -3.70
N GLU A 222 10.78 -16.91 -4.26
CA GLU A 222 11.22 -17.90 -5.24
C GLU A 222 11.23 -19.30 -4.64
N GLU A 223 11.72 -19.43 -3.41
CA GLU A 223 11.88 -20.71 -2.74
C GLU A 223 10.56 -21.25 -2.19
N HIS A 224 9.77 -20.41 -1.53
CA HIS A 224 8.65 -20.89 -0.71
C HIS A 224 7.27 -20.55 -1.24
N VAL A 225 7.14 -19.60 -2.17
CA VAL A 225 5.84 -18.98 -2.47
C VAL A 225 5.48 -19.11 -3.96
N SER A 226 6.06 -18.28 -4.82
CA SER A 226 5.69 -18.12 -6.24
C SER A 226 6.81 -17.49 -7.05
N LEU A 227 7.10 -18.09 -8.20
CA LEU A 227 8.08 -17.58 -9.15
C LEU A 227 7.65 -16.24 -9.75
N ASN A 228 6.35 -16.07 -10.03
CA ASN A 228 5.82 -14.81 -10.54
C ASN A 228 6.03 -13.65 -9.55
N GLN A 229 5.82 -13.89 -8.26
CA GLN A 229 6.02 -12.86 -7.23
C GLN A 229 7.51 -12.56 -7.04
N ALA A 230 8.37 -13.59 -7.06
CA ALA A 230 9.81 -13.42 -7.04
C ALA A 230 10.31 -12.57 -8.23
N TYR A 231 9.81 -12.85 -9.44
CA TYR A 231 10.14 -12.07 -10.62
C TYR A 231 9.75 -10.59 -10.48
N ILE A 232 8.58 -10.30 -9.90
CA ILE A 232 8.17 -8.93 -9.61
C ILE A 232 9.15 -8.29 -8.62
N ALA A 233 9.43 -8.93 -7.48
CA ALA A 233 10.35 -8.43 -6.46
C ALA A 233 11.75 -8.12 -7.05
N TYR A 234 12.37 -9.07 -7.75
CA TYR A 234 13.67 -8.85 -8.40
C TYR A 234 13.65 -7.74 -9.45
N SER A 235 12.53 -7.58 -10.17
CA SER A 235 12.39 -6.51 -11.15
C SER A 235 12.28 -5.14 -10.48
N ILE A 236 11.64 -5.03 -9.31
CA ILE A 236 11.64 -3.79 -8.50
C ILE A 236 13.04 -3.55 -7.94
N ALA A 237 13.68 -4.57 -7.38
CA ALA A 237 15.05 -4.51 -6.87
C ALA A 237 16.00 -3.90 -7.92
N ARG A 238 15.89 -4.37 -9.17
CA ARG A 238 16.69 -3.88 -10.29
C ARG A 238 16.44 -2.42 -10.68
N ILE A 239 15.26 -1.89 -10.38
CA ILE A 239 14.97 -0.47 -10.62
C ILE A 239 15.71 0.40 -9.61
N TYR A 240 15.73 -0.02 -8.34
CA TYR A 240 16.39 0.71 -7.27
C TYR A 240 17.90 0.53 -7.25
N ASP A 241 18.41 -0.63 -7.70
CA ASP A 241 19.84 -0.86 -7.88
C ASP A 241 20.17 -1.48 -9.24
N LYS A 242 20.58 -0.63 -10.17
CA LYS A 242 21.04 -1.02 -11.51
C LYS A 242 22.53 -1.40 -11.55
N LYS A 243 23.28 -1.22 -10.48
CA LYS A 243 24.72 -1.51 -10.47
C LYS A 243 24.99 -2.90 -9.93
N ASP A 244 24.14 -3.41 -9.04
CA ASP A 244 24.26 -4.77 -8.53
C ASP A 244 24.01 -5.81 -9.63
N LYS A 245 25.05 -6.63 -9.89
CA LYS A 245 25.03 -7.72 -10.86
C LYS A 245 24.27 -8.94 -10.34
N SER A 246 24.29 -9.19 -9.03
CA SER A 246 23.58 -10.32 -8.41
C SER A 246 22.08 -10.23 -8.65
N ILE A 247 21.50 -9.02 -8.53
CA ILE A 247 20.09 -8.76 -8.81
C ILE A 247 19.78 -9.03 -10.29
N LEU A 248 20.65 -8.61 -11.21
CA LEU A 248 20.48 -8.88 -12.64
C LEU A 248 20.49 -10.39 -12.94
N GLU A 249 21.40 -11.12 -12.30
CA GLU A 249 21.49 -12.58 -12.42
C GLU A 249 20.23 -13.26 -11.88
N ASN A 250 19.70 -12.84 -10.72
CA ASN A 250 18.44 -13.33 -10.18
C ASN A 250 17.25 -13.07 -11.14
N VAL A 251 17.16 -11.88 -11.74
CA VAL A 251 16.14 -11.57 -12.78
C VAL A 251 16.27 -12.48 -14.00
N LYS A 252 17.49 -12.80 -14.44
CA LYS A 252 17.71 -13.71 -15.57
C LYS A 252 17.35 -15.15 -15.20
N ARG A 253 17.78 -15.60 -14.02
CA ARG A 253 17.52 -16.93 -13.48
C ARG A 253 16.02 -17.21 -13.36
N ILE A 254 15.26 -16.29 -12.77
CA ILE A 254 13.81 -16.49 -12.59
C ILE A 254 13.07 -16.52 -13.93
N LYS A 255 13.49 -15.72 -14.93
CA LYS A 255 12.95 -15.78 -16.29
C LYS A 255 13.22 -17.14 -16.94
N ALA A 256 14.42 -17.68 -16.78
CA ALA A 256 14.74 -19.02 -17.27
C ALA A 256 13.85 -20.08 -16.61
N LYS A 257 13.63 -20.00 -15.29
CA LYS A 257 12.71 -20.88 -14.56
C LYS A 257 11.26 -20.78 -15.08
N HIS A 258 10.77 -19.58 -15.41
CA HIS A 258 9.44 -19.42 -16.02
C HIS A 258 9.35 -20.14 -17.36
N VAL A 259 10.36 -20.01 -18.22
CA VAL A 259 10.40 -20.70 -19.51
C VAL A 259 10.39 -22.22 -19.32
N LEU A 260 11.24 -22.74 -18.42
CA LEU A 260 11.31 -24.17 -18.10
C LEU A 260 9.96 -24.72 -17.59
N GLN A 261 9.25 -23.95 -16.77
CA GLN A 261 7.95 -24.36 -16.21
C GLN A 261 6.75 -24.00 -17.09
N ASN A 262 6.99 -23.43 -18.28
CA ASN A 262 5.98 -22.89 -19.19
C ASN A 262 5.01 -21.91 -18.49
N TYR A 263 5.53 -21.04 -17.61
CA TYR A 263 4.75 -19.98 -16.98
C TYR A 263 4.77 -18.67 -17.76
N ASN A 264 3.63 -17.98 -17.73
CA ASN A 264 3.52 -16.60 -18.22
C ASN A 264 4.33 -15.66 -17.32
N THR A 265 5.34 -14.99 -17.88
CA THR A 265 6.01 -13.89 -17.19
C THR A 265 5.05 -12.71 -17.05
N PRO A 266 4.77 -12.24 -15.82
CA PRO A 266 3.81 -11.17 -15.62
C PRO A 266 4.34 -9.85 -16.19
N ASN A 267 3.44 -9.01 -16.72
CA ASN A 267 3.82 -7.66 -17.12
C ASN A 267 4.13 -6.82 -15.88
N PHE A 268 5.42 -6.66 -15.59
CA PHE A 268 5.95 -5.93 -14.46
C PHE A 268 5.36 -4.51 -14.30
N ARG A 269 5.10 -3.81 -15.41
CA ARG A 269 4.59 -2.42 -15.39
C ARG A 269 3.17 -2.29 -14.83
N LYS A 270 2.41 -3.39 -14.79
CA LYS A 270 1.11 -3.43 -14.12
C LYS A 270 1.26 -3.24 -12.61
N TYR A 271 2.35 -3.74 -12.04
CA TYR A 271 2.64 -3.68 -10.60
C TYR A 271 3.42 -2.42 -10.25
N PHE A 272 4.40 -2.05 -11.08
CA PHE A 272 5.29 -0.93 -10.81
C PHE A 272 5.26 0.09 -11.97
N PRO A 273 4.34 1.06 -11.93
CA PRO A 273 4.21 2.06 -12.99
C PRO A 273 5.45 2.97 -13.06
N ARG A 274 5.61 3.65 -14.21
CA ARG A 274 6.63 4.70 -14.35
C ARG A 274 6.31 5.84 -13.39
N ILE A 275 7.34 6.56 -12.96
CA ILE A 275 7.18 7.83 -12.24
C ILE A 275 6.59 8.81 -13.27
N GLU A 276 5.39 9.34 -13.02
CA GLU A 276 4.88 10.47 -13.81
C GLU A 276 5.68 11.71 -13.40
N TYR A 277 6.17 12.46 -14.39
CA TYR A 277 7.12 13.59 -14.23
C TYR A 277 6.57 14.80 -13.44
N TRP A 278 5.34 14.71 -12.89
CA TRP A 278 4.57 15.85 -12.37
C TRP A 278 4.03 15.68 -10.95
N ARG A 279 4.53 14.73 -10.15
CA ARG A 279 3.90 14.38 -8.85
C ARG A 279 4.67 14.76 -7.59
N PHE A 280 5.64 15.65 -7.69
CA PHE A 280 6.35 16.11 -6.50
C PHE A 280 7.12 17.40 -6.77
N ASP A 281 6.40 18.49 -7.07
CA ASP A 281 7.03 19.81 -6.97
C ASP A 281 7.04 20.23 -5.50
N TYR A 282 7.95 19.59 -4.77
CA TYR A 282 8.17 19.82 -3.35
C TYR A 282 8.56 21.26 -3.06
N GLU A 283 9.22 21.90 -4.03
CA GLU A 283 9.63 23.30 -3.96
C GLU A 283 8.41 24.23 -3.97
N MET A 284 7.38 23.95 -4.77
CA MET A 284 6.13 24.74 -4.80
C MET A 284 5.35 24.72 -3.47
N LEU A 285 5.22 23.56 -2.81
CA LEU A 285 4.55 23.49 -1.50
C LEU A 285 5.43 24.10 -0.38
N LYS A 286 6.75 23.97 -0.50
CA LYS A 286 7.73 24.56 0.41
C LYS A 286 7.68 26.09 0.35
N GLU A 287 7.45 26.71 -0.82
CA GLU A 287 7.26 28.16 -0.93
C GLU A 287 6.07 28.65 -0.09
N LYS A 288 4.89 28.05 -0.24
CA LYS A 288 3.69 28.40 0.57
C LYS A 288 3.97 28.31 2.08
N ILE A 289 4.69 27.28 2.52
CA ILE A 289 5.01 27.05 3.93
C ILE A 289 6.15 27.96 4.43
N ILE A 290 7.10 28.35 3.57
CA ILE A 290 8.15 29.33 3.92
C ILE A 290 7.52 30.70 4.22
N PHE A 291 6.47 31.11 3.50
CA PHE A 291 5.72 32.32 3.83
C PHE A 291 5.17 32.28 5.26
N GLU A 292 4.62 31.15 5.71
CA GLU A 292 4.16 31.00 7.10
C GLU A 292 5.29 31.01 8.13
N LYS A 293 6.49 30.51 7.79
CA LYS A 293 7.64 30.56 8.72
C LYS A 293 8.09 31.99 9.00
N ASN A 294 7.89 32.88 8.05
CA ASN A 294 8.23 34.30 8.13
C ASN A 294 7.05 35.16 8.65
N ASP A 295 5.90 34.54 8.92
CA ASP A 295 4.74 35.22 9.49
C ASP A 295 4.98 35.52 10.98
N THR A 296 4.87 36.79 11.34
CA THR A 296 5.15 37.32 12.69
C THR A 296 4.01 37.09 13.68
N ILE A 297 2.92 36.44 13.27
CA ILE A 297 1.78 36.13 14.14
C ILE A 297 2.18 35.11 15.21
N GLN A 298 1.79 35.38 16.47
CA GLN A 298 2.05 34.50 17.61
C GLN A 298 1.52 33.08 17.33
N LYS A 299 2.39 32.08 17.46
CA LYS A 299 2.07 30.67 17.26
C LYS A 299 1.09 30.20 18.33
N TYR A 300 -0.17 30.07 17.95
CA TYR A 300 -1.23 29.60 18.83
C TYR A 300 -1.10 28.09 19.06
N ILE A 301 -0.96 27.69 20.32
CA ILE A 301 -1.05 26.29 20.72
C ILE A 301 -2.55 25.93 20.70
N PRO A 302 -3.00 25.02 19.83
CA PRO A 302 -4.40 24.64 19.80
C PRO A 302 -4.78 24.08 21.17
N LYS A 303 -5.87 24.59 21.74
CA LYS A 303 -6.43 24.01 22.96
C LYS A 303 -6.87 22.59 22.60
N ILE A 304 -6.41 21.61 23.36
CA ILE A 304 -6.89 20.23 23.26
C ILE A 304 -8.35 20.25 23.69
N ILE A 305 -9.25 20.50 22.74
CA ILE A 305 -10.65 20.17 22.89
C ILE A 305 -10.64 18.66 22.75
N ASN A 306 -10.65 17.96 23.89
CA ASN A 306 -11.05 16.56 23.87
C ASN A 306 -12.37 16.56 23.11
N GLU A 307 -12.44 15.81 22.00
CA GLU A 307 -13.72 15.37 21.49
C GLU A 307 -14.29 14.49 22.61
N GLU A 308 -14.89 15.12 23.64
CA GLU A 308 -16.00 14.50 24.33
C GLU A 308 -16.89 14.07 23.19
N LYS A 309 -17.07 12.76 23.07
CA LYS A 309 -18.05 12.20 22.17
C LYS A 309 -19.35 12.90 22.55
N GLU A 310 -19.71 13.93 21.81
CA GLU A 310 -21.08 14.38 21.76
C GLU A 310 -21.80 13.13 21.28
N LEU A 311 -22.36 12.40 22.25
CA LEU A 311 -23.36 11.38 22.00
C LEU A 311 -24.35 12.13 21.14
N ILE A 312 -24.33 11.84 19.83
CA ILE A 312 -25.34 12.33 18.92
C ILE A 312 -26.62 11.91 19.59
N HIS A 313 -27.33 12.88 20.16
CA HIS A 313 -28.59 12.66 20.82
C HIS A 313 -29.56 12.43 19.67
N VAL A 314 -29.52 11.22 19.10
CA VAL A 314 -30.53 10.77 18.18
C VAL A 314 -31.82 10.88 18.98
N PRO A 315 -32.81 11.68 18.56
CA PRO A 315 -33.99 11.97 19.37
C PRO A 315 -34.93 10.76 19.53
N PHE A 316 -34.46 9.57 19.13
CA PHE A 316 -35.20 8.33 19.16
C PHE A 316 -34.55 7.38 20.18
N PRO A 317 -35.29 6.93 21.21
CA PRO A 317 -34.79 5.94 22.14
C PRO A 317 -34.48 4.66 21.35
N PHE A 318 -33.26 4.13 21.48
CA PHE A 318 -32.84 2.88 20.85
C PHE A 318 -33.78 1.71 21.20
N ASP A 319 -34.47 1.81 22.33
CA ASP A 319 -35.50 0.87 22.78
C ASP A 319 -36.69 0.75 21.82
N ALA A 320 -36.91 1.72 20.92
CA ALA A 320 -37.97 1.67 19.91
C ALA A 320 -37.60 0.79 18.70
N PHE A 321 -36.32 0.53 18.43
CA PHE A 321 -35.90 -0.29 17.28
C PHE A 321 -36.23 -1.78 17.46
N ILE A 322 -36.16 -2.28 18.69
CA ILE A 322 -36.45 -3.67 19.03
C ILE A 322 -37.92 -4.03 18.73
N PRO A 323 -38.95 -3.29 19.21
CA PRO A 323 -40.33 -3.59 18.90
C PRO A 323 -40.67 -3.36 17.41
N ILE A 324 -40.07 -2.37 16.75
CA ILE A 324 -40.24 -2.17 15.30
C ILE A 324 -39.70 -3.37 14.51
N GLY A 325 -38.53 -3.89 14.89
CA GLY A 325 -37.95 -5.10 14.28
C GLY A 325 -38.83 -6.33 14.47
N ILE A 326 -39.35 -6.53 15.68
CA ILE A 326 -40.29 -7.63 16.00
C ILE A 326 -41.58 -7.49 15.19
N PHE A 327 -42.13 -6.28 15.06
CA PHE A 327 -43.34 -6.02 14.27
C PHE A 327 -43.16 -6.38 12.80
N PHE A 328 -42.03 -5.99 12.17
CA PHE A 328 -41.73 -6.38 10.80
C PHE A 328 -41.56 -7.89 10.63
N LEU A 329 -40.97 -8.57 11.62
CA LEU A 329 -40.82 -10.03 11.61
C LEU A 329 -42.19 -10.72 11.65
N PHE A 330 -43.13 -10.23 12.47
CA PHE A 330 -44.52 -10.71 12.47
C PHE A 330 -45.23 -10.47 11.13
N LEU A 331 -45.01 -9.31 10.52
CA LEU A 331 -45.61 -8.96 9.22
C LEU A 331 -45.12 -9.91 8.12
N ILE A 332 -43.81 -10.25 8.13
CA ILE A 332 -43.23 -11.26 7.25
C ILE A 332 -43.86 -12.64 7.52
N ILE A 333 -43.98 -13.06 8.79
CA ILE A 333 -44.62 -14.34 9.12
C ILE A 333 -46.06 -14.38 8.57
N ILE A 334 -46.86 -13.33 8.76
CA ILE A 334 -48.25 -13.26 8.28
C ILE A 334 -48.31 -13.36 6.75
N ILE A 335 -47.40 -12.69 6.03
CA ILE A 335 -47.33 -12.75 4.56
C ILE A 335 -46.95 -14.17 4.08
N PHE A 336 -46.05 -14.86 4.79
CA PHE A 336 -45.58 -16.19 4.40
C PHE A 336 -46.44 -17.35 4.93
N THR A 337 -47.20 -17.14 6.01
CA THR A 337 -48.25 -18.07 6.44
C THR A 337 -49.47 -17.87 5.54
N LYS A 338 -49.42 -18.49 4.37
CA LYS A 338 -50.59 -18.67 3.49
C LYS A 338 -51.81 -19.03 4.33
N THR A 339 -52.83 -18.19 4.28
CA THR A 339 -54.20 -18.55 4.66
C THR A 339 -54.62 -19.72 3.80
N LYS A 340 -54.57 -20.93 4.37
CA LYS A 340 -55.20 -22.12 3.81
C LYS A 340 -56.70 -21.79 3.77
N LYS A 341 -57.21 -21.40 2.60
CA LYS A 341 -58.65 -21.22 2.39
C LYS A 341 -59.31 -22.57 2.67
N ASN A 342 -60.00 -22.67 3.80
CA ASN A 342 -60.90 -23.78 4.06
C ASN A 342 -62.02 -23.71 3.01
N LYS A 343 -62.17 -24.81 2.27
CA LYS A 343 -63.42 -25.14 1.58
C LYS A 343 -64.43 -25.63 2.59
#